data_AF-L5M676-F1
#
_entry.id   AF-L5M676-F1
#
_cell.length_a   1.000
_cell.length_b   1.000
_cell.length_c   1.000
_cell.angle_alpha   90.00
_cell.angle_beta   90.00
_cell.angle_gamma   90.00
#
_symmetry.space_group_name_H-M   'P 1'
#
loop_
_entity.id
_entity.type
_entity.pdbx_description
1 polymer ?
#
loop_
_entity_poly.entity_id
_entity_poly.type
_entity_poly.pdbx_seq_one_letter_code
_entity_poly.pdbx_strand_id
1 'polypeptide(L)'
;MYQAKIKDRTSCNKFSLKVNLRPAPEVKKPQEATRSMYLDICTRYLGDHDATMSILDISMMTGFAPDTADLKQLSSGTDRYISKFELDNKAFSNKNTLIIYLNKISHDQEDCVSFKVHQFFNVGLIQPGAVKVYSYYNLDETCTQFYHPEKEDGMLSKLCHNEICGCAEEYCFTHQSDDQVTPEDRVVKACEPGVDYVYKTLLLRKELSDDYDEYIMVIKQIIKSGTDKVQPEQERRFISHVNCRASLKMQEGKHYLIWGPSSDLWGEKSNIKYIIGKDTWVELWPEADECQDDENKKLCRDLASFRESMIHILI
;
A
#
# COMPACT_ATOMS: atom_id res chain seq x y z
N MET A 1 -14.56 6.06 -2.32
CA MET A 1 -13.14 6.13 -2.73
C MET A 1 -12.73 7.58 -2.86
N TYR A 2 -11.65 7.99 -2.19
CA TYR A 2 -11.07 9.31 -2.33
C TYR A 2 -10.07 9.25 -3.49
N GLN A 3 -10.33 9.97 -4.58
CA GLN A 3 -9.40 10.12 -5.70
C GLN A 3 -8.59 11.39 -5.47
N ALA A 4 -7.27 11.27 -5.33
CA ALA A 4 -6.38 12.42 -5.20
C ALA A 4 -5.60 12.60 -6.50
N LYS A 5 -5.62 13.83 -7.04
CA LYS A 5 -4.69 14.21 -8.11
C LYS A 5 -3.27 14.23 -7.56
N ILE A 6 -2.32 13.72 -8.34
CA ILE A 6 -0.90 13.77 -8.02
C ILE A 6 -0.49 15.23 -7.84
N LYS A 7 -0.20 15.65 -6.61
CA LYS A 7 0.77 16.72 -6.38
C LYS A 7 2.13 16.08 -6.48
N ASP A 8 2.98 16.66 -7.32
CA ASP A 8 4.35 16.22 -7.51
C ASP A 8 5.06 16.04 -6.16
N ARG A 9 6.04 15.11 -6.16
CA ARG A 9 6.90 14.76 -5.04
C ARG A 9 7.20 16.02 -4.22
N THR A 10 6.84 16.02 -2.92
CA THR A 10 6.95 17.20 -2.04
C THR A 10 8.33 17.82 -2.24
N SER A 11 8.40 18.96 -2.93
CA SER A 11 9.67 19.45 -3.45
C SER A 11 10.48 19.97 -2.29
N CYS A 12 11.43 19.16 -1.82
CA CYS A 12 12.41 19.55 -0.82
C CYS A 12 13.18 20.76 -1.36
N ASN A 13 12.89 21.92 -0.80
CA ASN A 13 13.54 23.16 -1.16
C ASN A 13 14.47 23.57 -0.02
N LYS A 14 15.70 23.95 -0.37
CA LYS A 14 16.73 24.43 0.56
C LYS A 14 17.17 23.43 1.66
N PHE A 15 16.58 22.24 1.76
CA PHE A 15 17.03 21.17 2.65
C PHE A 15 17.24 19.86 1.90
N SER A 16 18.33 19.17 2.22
CA SER A 16 18.49 17.75 1.95
C SER A 16 18.12 16.98 3.22
N LEU A 17 17.17 16.05 3.12
CA LEU A 17 16.71 15.23 4.24
C LEU A 17 16.78 13.76 3.85
N LYS A 18 17.41 12.95 4.71
CA LYS A 18 17.47 11.50 4.62
C LYS A 18 16.93 10.91 5.91
N VAL A 19 16.04 9.93 5.78
CA VAL A 19 15.41 9.25 6.91
C VAL A 19 15.52 7.76 6.70
N ASN A 20 16.17 7.07 7.63
CA ASN A 20 16.40 5.63 7.54
C ASN A 20 15.93 4.94 8.81
N LEU A 21 15.31 3.77 8.64
CA LEU A 21 14.97 2.86 9.73
C LEU A 21 15.91 1.65 9.71
N ARG A 22 16.49 1.31 10.86
CA ARG A 22 17.32 0.11 11.02
C ARG A 22 16.82 -0.74 12.18
N PRO A 23 16.73 -2.08 12.05
CA PRO A 23 16.38 -2.95 13.18
C PRO A 23 17.35 -2.78 14.36
N ALA A 24 16.82 -2.83 15.59
CA ALA A 24 17.60 -2.77 16.83
C ALA A 24 17.41 -4.06 17.67
N PRO A 25 17.90 -5.22 17.22
CA PRO A 25 17.61 -6.51 17.85
C PRO A 25 18.28 -6.70 19.22
N GLU A 26 19.45 -6.10 19.43
CA GLU A 26 20.29 -6.31 20.63
C GLU A 26 19.98 -5.35 21.79
N VAL A 27 19.00 -4.46 21.64
CA VAL A 27 18.72 -3.45 22.65
C VAL A 27 17.77 -3.98 23.72
N LYS A 28 17.99 -3.58 24.98
CA LYS A 28 17.02 -3.77 26.06
C LYS A 28 15.68 -3.13 25.66
N LYS A 29 14.73 -3.98 25.31
CA LYS A 29 13.35 -3.57 25.02
C LYS A 29 12.63 -3.23 26.32
N PRO A 30 11.79 -2.18 26.34
CA PRO A 30 10.76 -2.03 27.38
C PRO A 30 9.92 -3.31 27.45
N GLN A 31 9.45 -3.70 28.65
CA GLN A 31 8.72 -4.97 28.85
C GLN A 31 7.50 -5.15 27.93
N GLU A 32 6.88 -4.06 27.49
CA GLU A 32 5.68 -4.05 26.66
C GLU A 32 5.97 -3.90 25.15
N ALA A 33 7.24 -3.70 24.76
CA ALA A 33 7.60 -3.45 23.37
C ALA A 33 7.88 -4.76 22.60
N THR A 34 7.19 -4.97 21.48
CA THR A 34 7.35 -6.14 20.60
C THR A 34 8.58 -6.02 19.71
N ARG A 35 8.76 -4.85 19.08
CA ARG A 35 9.85 -4.55 18.14
C ARG A 35 10.57 -3.26 18.52
N SER A 36 11.84 -3.15 18.15
CA SER A 36 12.63 -1.94 18.36
C SER A 36 13.50 -1.68 17.13
N MET A 37 13.62 -0.40 16.78
CA MET A 37 14.38 0.08 15.62
C MET A 37 15.12 1.36 15.98
N TYR A 38 16.19 1.65 15.26
CA TYR A 38 16.80 2.97 15.21
C TYR A 38 16.14 3.78 14.10
N LEU A 39 15.76 5.02 14.41
CA LEU A 39 15.36 6.02 13.45
C LEU A 39 16.51 7.00 13.29
N ASP A 40 17.15 6.98 12.12
CA ASP A 40 18.25 7.86 11.76
C ASP A 40 17.72 8.98 10.85
N ILE A 41 17.96 10.22 11.24
CA ILE A 41 17.54 11.42 10.51
C ILE A 41 18.78 12.25 10.26
N CYS A 42 19.14 12.43 8.98
CA CYS A 42 20.25 13.28 8.57
C CYS A 42 19.72 14.42 7.70
N THR A 43 20.17 15.64 7.98
CA THR A 43 19.74 16.83 7.27
C THR A 43 20.93 17.75 6.98
N ARG A 44 20.87 18.44 5.84
CA ARG A 44 21.82 19.48 5.46
C ARG A 44 21.09 20.63 4.79
N TYR A 45 21.50 21.85 5.11
CA TYR A 45 20.96 23.03 4.45
C TYR A 45 21.64 23.27 3.10
N LEU A 46 20.88 23.73 2.11
CA LEU A 46 21.33 23.93 0.73
C LEU A 46 21.38 25.41 0.34
N GLY A 47 21.32 26.32 1.33
CA GLY A 47 21.59 27.73 1.13
C GLY A 47 23.08 28.07 1.27
N ASP A 48 23.38 29.37 1.19
CA ASP A 48 24.76 29.87 1.19
C ASP A 48 25.40 29.97 2.59
N HIS A 49 24.59 29.85 3.64
CA HIS A 49 24.98 29.97 5.04
C HIS A 49 24.20 28.96 5.90
N ASP A 50 24.72 28.59 7.07
CA ASP A 50 24.02 27.72 8.03
C ASP A 50 22.60 28.23 8.33
N ALA A 51 21.62 27.31 8.31
CA ALA A 51 20.25 27.64 8.70
C ALA A 51 20.17 27.71 10.22
N THR A 52 19.93 28.89 10.77
CA THR A 52 19.74 29.08 12.21
C THR A 52 18.33 28.64 12.62
N MET A 53 18.21 28.11 13.84
CA MET A 53 16.93 27.73 14.47
C MET A 53 16.01 26.93 13.55
N SER A 54 16.33 25.64 13.39
CA SER A 54 15.55 24.72 12.56
C SER A 54 14.77 23.74 13.42
N ILE A 55 13.65 23.24 12.90
CA ILE A 55 12.77 22.30 13.61
C ILE A 55 12.68 21.00 12.82
N LEU A 56 12.82 19.89 13.53
CA LEU A 56 12.40 18.57 13.06
C LEU A 56 11.06 18.23 13.71
N ASP A 57 10.02 18.15 12.89
CA ASP A 57 8.69 17.70 13.26
C ASP A 57 8.51 16.25 12.79
N ILE A 58 8.45 15.33 13.73
CA ILE A 58 8.52 13.89 13.49
C ILE A 58 7.22 13.25 13.96
N SER A 59 6.41 12.77 13.01
CA SER A 59 5.23 11.97 13.33
C SER A 59 5.60 10.49 13.37
N MET A 60 5.37 9.83 14.51
CA MET A 60 5.64 8.41 14.68
C MET A 60 4.72 7.56 13.80
N MET A 61 5.22 6.38 13.41
CA MET A 61 4.41 5.30 12.83
C MET A 61 3.33 4.85 13.82
N THR A 62 2.19 4.37 13.31
CA THR A 62 1.12 3.86 14.18
C THR A 62 1.62 2.72 15.06
N GLY A 63 1.38 2.83 16.37
CA GLY A 63 1.79 1.83 17.35
C GLY A 63 3.24 1.94 17.83
N PHE A 64 3.98 2.97 17.38
CA PHE A 64 5.36 3.25 17.80
C PHE A 64 5.45 4.46 18.74
N ALA A 65 6.43 4.43 19.63
CA ALA A 65 6.83 5.58 20.44
C ALA A 65 8.37 5.67 20.55
N PRO A 66 8.95 6.88 20.64
CA PRO A 66 10.39 7.07 20.75
C PRO A 66 10.90 6.73 22.15
N ASP A 67 12.16 6.30 22.23
CA ASP A 67 12.86 6.07 23.49
C ASP A 67 13.21 7.40 24.16
N THR A 68 12.56 7.66 25.29
CA THR A 68 12.76 8.90 26.04
C THR A 68 14.14 9.05 26.67
N ALA A 69 14.87 7.95 26.92
CA ALA A 69 16.23 8.00 27.46
C ALA A 69 17.21 8.50 26.40
N ASP A 70 17.08 8.03 25.15
CA ASP A 70 17.90 8.52 24.03
C ASP A 70 17.64 10.01 23.77
N LEU A 71 16.38 10.44 23.76
CA LEU A 71 16.03 11.85 23.58
C LEU A 71 16.59 12.75 24.69
N LYS A 72 16.55 12.27 25.95
CA LYS A 72 17.17 12.99 27.08
C LYS A 72 18.67 13.11 26.91
N GLN A 73 19.36 12.04 26.50
CA GLN A 73 20.80 12.07 26.23
C GLN A 73 21.13 13.05 25.11
N LEU A 74 20.34 13.05 24.03
CA LEU A 74 20.48 13.98 22.90
C LEU A 74 20.32 15.45 23.32
N SER A 75 19.42 15.75 24.28
CA SER A 75 19.21 17.10 24.80
C SER A 75 20.18 17.56 25.89
N SER A 76 20.81 16.62 26.60
CA SER A 76 21.71 16.90 27.73
C SER A 76 23.20 16.77 27.38
N GLY A 77 23.50 16.40 26.14
CA GLY A 77 24.85 16.32 25.60
C GLY A 77 25.60 17.66 25.67
N THR A 78 26.92 17.58 25.80
CA THR A 78 27.81 18.73 25.88
C THR A 78 27.86 19.50 24.55
N ASP A 79 27.66 18.79 23.44
CA ASP A 79 27.37 19.36 22.12
C ASP A 79 25.92 19.83 22.08
N ARG A 80 25.72 21.14 22.27
CA ARG A 80 24.42 21.83 22.25
C ARG A 80 23.80 21.88 20.85
N TYR A 81 23.84 20.80 20.08
CA TYR A 81 23.25 20.74 18.76
C TYR A 81 21.72 20.74 18.83
N ILE A 82 21.15 20.01 19.81
CA ILE A 82 19.71 19.96 20.11
C ILE A 82 19.40 20.87 21.29
N SER A 83 18.51 21.83 21.10
CA SER A 83 18.15 22.83 22.12
C SER A 83 17.10 22.29 23.08
N LYS A 84 16.08 21.61 22.53
CA LYS A 84 14.91 21.09 23.27
C LYS A 84 14.22 20.01 22.43
N PHE A 85 13.48 19.13 23.09
CA PHE A 85 12.46 18.32 22.43
C PHE A 85 11.11 18.45 23.14
N GLU A 86 10.03 18.25 22.40
CA GLU A 86 8.66 18.20 22.91
C GLU A 86 7.98 16.95 22.37
N LEU A 87 7.29 16.24 23.24
CA LEU A 87 6.46 15.09 22.88
C LEU A 87 5.01 15.51 23.06
N ASP A 88 4.26 15.65 21.97
CA ASP A 88 2.82 15.91 22.05
C ASP A 88 2.08 14.57 22.24
N ASN A 89 2.07 14.10 23.49
CA ASN A 89 1.26 12.97 23.94
C ASN A 89 -0.17 13.42 24.25
N LYS A 90 -0.86 14.01 23.26
CA LYS A 90 -2.32 14.15 23.37
C LYS A 90 -2.92 12.75 23.27
N ALA A 91 -3.45 12.26 24.40
CA ALA A 91 -4.13 10.97 24.53
C ALA A 91 -5.30 10.73 23.52
N PHE A 92 -5.67 11.75 22.74
CA PHE A 92 -6.71 11.74 21.71
C PHE A 92 -6.22 12.18 20.31
N SER A 93 -4.92 12.40 20.10
CA SER A 93 -4.34 12.62 18.77
C SER A 93 -3.86 11.28 18.21
N ASN A 94 -4.36 10.90 17.04
CA ASN A 94 -3.96 9.66 16.34
C ASN A 94 -2.49 9.65 15.86
N LYS A 95 -1.72 10.71 16.15
CA LYS A 95 -0.30 10.83 15.81
C LYS A 95 0.49 11.26 17.04
N ASN A 96 1.33 10.36 17.55
CA ASN A 96 2.37 10.70 18.51
C ASN A 96 3.44 11.51 17.76
N THR A 97 3.59 12.79 18.10
CA THR A 97 4.51 13.70 17.42
C THR A 97 5.65 14.10 18.35
N LEU A 98 6.86 14.07 17.81
CA LEU A 98 8.09 14.49 18.45
C LEU A 98 8.62 15.71 17.69
N ILE A 99 8.76 16.82 18.40
CA ILE A 99 9.36 18.04 17.88
C ILE A 99 10.75 18.17 18.48
N ILE A 100 11.78 18.30 17.64
CA ILE A 100 13.17 18.55 18.05
C ILE A 100 13.59 19.92 17.53
N TYR A 101 14.06 20.76 18.44
CA TYR A 101 14.58 22.09 18.12
C TYR A 101 16.10 22.01 17.95
N LEU A 102 16.60 22.44 16.80
CA LEU A 102 18.01 22.48 16.44
C LEU A 102 18.50 23.92 16.44
N ASN A 103 19.64 24.18 17.07
CA ASN A 103 20.21 25.54 17.11
C ASN A 103 20.61 26.02 15.71
N LYS A 104 21.16 25.12 14.89
CA LYS A 104 21.47 25.36 13.48
C LYS A 104 21.53 24.04 12.71
N ILE A 105 21.42 24.12 11.38
CA ILE A 105 21.75 23.03 10.45
C ILE A 105 22.87 23.54 9.55
N SER A 106 23.95 22.77 9.44
CA SER A 106 25.10 23.11 8.60
C SER A 106 24.71 23.14 7.12
N HIS A 107 25.28 24.09 6.38
CA HIS A 107 25.21 24.09 4.91
C HIS A 107 26.31 23.21 4.27
N ASP A 108 27.41 22.97 4.99
CA ASP A 108 28.59 22.23 4.51
C ASP A 108 28.52 20.73 4.79
N GLN A 109 28.10 20.33 5.99
CA GLN A 109 28.10 18.94 6.46
C GLN A 109 26.69 18.42 6.74
N GLU A 110 26.49 17.11 6.63
CA GLU A 110 25.23 16.48 7.08
C GLU A 110 25.23 16.36 8.59
N ASP A 111 24.20 16.93 9.22
CA ASP A 111 23.97 16.78 10.64
C ASP A 111 22.95 15.67 10.88
N CYS A 112 23.29 14.71 11.75
CA CYS A 112 22.47 13.51 11.98
C CYS A 112 22.03 13.38 13.44
N VAL A 113 20.80 12.92 13.64
CA VAL A 113 20.26 12.49 14.93
C VAL A 113 19.76 11.05 14.82
N SER A 114 20.02 10.25 15.85
CA SER A 114 19.60 8.86 15.91
C SER A 114 19.06 8.54 17.30
N PHE A 115 17.88 7.91 17.34
CA PHE A 115 17.27 7.44 18.58
C PHE A 115 16.42 6.21 18.31
N LYS A 116 16.15 5.44 19.35
CA LYS A 116 15.32 4.24 19.25
C LYS A 116 13.83 4.58 19.18
N VAL A 117 13.10 3.77 18.44
CA VAL A 117 11.63 3.73 18.42
C VAL A 117 11.17 2.31 18.73
N HIS A 118 10.16 2.20 19.58
CA HIS A 118 9.63 0.94 20.09
C HIS A 118 8.19 0.74 19.63
N GLN A 119 7.86 -0.47 19.17
CA GLN A 119 6.51 -0.87 18.83
C GLN A 119 5.82 -1.45 20.06
N PHE A 120 4.70 -0.85 20.47
CA PHE A 120 3.89 -1.32 21.61
C PHE A 120 2.59 -2.00 21.16
N PHE A 121 2.08 -1.61 19.98
CA PHE A 121 0.85 -2.17 19.43
C PHE A 121 1.13 -2.85 18.09
N ASN A 122 0.69 -4.10 17.98
CA ASN A 122 0.63 -4.80 16.71
C ASN A 122 -0.66 -4.36 16.00
N VAL A 123 -0.52 -3.50 15.00
CA VAL A 123 -1.61 -3.06 14.12
C VAL A 123 -1.55 -3.83 12.80
N GLY A 124 -2.70 -4.09 12.19
CA GLY A 124 -2.77 -4.85 10.94
C GLY A 124 -2.10 -4.17 9.75
N LEU A 125 -2.22 -2.83 9.65
CA LEU A 125 -1.50 -2.00 8.68
C LEU A 125 -0.87 -0.82 9.43
N ILE A 126 0.46 -0.75 9.41
CA ILE A 126 1.22 0.34 10.04
C ILE A 126 1.11 1.56 9.12
N GLN A 127 0.61 2.69 9.63
CA GLN A 127 0.70 3.93 8.86
C GLN A 127 2.15 4.45 8.92
N PRO A 128 2.71 4.91 7.78
CA PRO A 128 4.03 5.50 7.74
C PRO A 128 4.21 6.69 8.70
N GLY A 129 5.42 6.83 9.19
CA GLY A 129 5.86 8.04 9.87
C GLY A 129 6.30 9.10 8.85
N ALA A 130 6.48 10.32 9.33
CA ALA A 130 6.96 11.43 8.52
C ALA A 130 7.95 12.25 9.34
N VAL A 131 9.00 12.72 8.69
CA VAL A 131 9.93 13.71 9.22
C VAL A 131 9.81 14.94 8.34
N LYS A 132 9.49 16.07 8.94
CA LYS A 132 9.48 17.38 8.30
C LYS A 132 10.56 18.24 8.93
N VAL A 133 11.48 18.74 8.11
CA VAL A 133 12.44 19.78 8.50
C VAL A 133 11.98 21.13 7.95
N TYR A 134 12.08 22.17 8.75
CA TYR A 134 11.83 23.55 8.31
C TYR A 134 12.59 24.57 9.16
N SER A 135 12.86 25.74 8.58
CA SER A 135 13.40 26.88 9.32
C SER A 135 12.30 27.55 10.15
N TYR A 136 12.61 27.96 11.37
CA TYR A 136 11.66 28.71 12.21
C TYR A 136 11.24 30.04 11.58
N TYR A 137 12.14 30.70 10.86
CA TYR A 137 11.90 32.03 10.28
C TYR A 137 11.33 31.98 8.86
N ASN A 138 11.52 30.88 8.14
CA ASN A 138 11.02 30.71 6.78
C ASN A 138 10.38 29.32 6.60
N LEU A 139 9.05 29.26 6.77
CA LEU A 139 8.29 28.02 6.63
C LEU A 139 8.16 27.54 5.18
N ASP A 140 8.48 28.40 4.20
CA ASP A 140 8.54 28.01 2.80
C ASP A 140 9.73 27.10 2.54
N GLU A 141 10.82 27.21 3.33
CA GLU A 141 11.98 26.31 3.26
C GLU A 141 11.72 25.07 4.10
N THR A 142 11.28 24.01 3.43
CA THR A 142 10.92 22.77 4.10
C THR A 142 11.17 21.54 3.24
N CYS A 143 11.43 20.43 3.90
CA CYS A 143 11.50 19.13 3.25
C CYS A 143 10.81 18.11 4.14
N THR A 144 9.98 17.27 3.52
CA THR A 144 9.28 16.18 4.19
C THR A 144 9.69 14.87 3.56
N GLN A 145 10.08 13.90 4.40
CA GLN A 145 10.33 12.53 4.00
C GLN A 145 9.48 11.59 4.84
N PHE A 146 8.99 10.53 4.22
CA PHE A 146 8.22 9.49 4.90
C PHE A 146 9.14 8.31 5.22
N TYR A 147 8.76 7.52 6.22
CA TYR A 147 9.50 6.32 6.58
C TYR A 147 8.57 5.19 7.00
N HIS A 148 8.89 3.98 6.57
CA HIS A 148 8.12 2.77 6.86
C HIS A 148 9.09 1.57 7.00
N PRO A 149 8.83 0.57 7.86
CA PRO A 149 9.79 -0.50 8.11
C PRO A 149 10.00 -1.45 6.92
N GLU A 150 9.02 -1.51 6.02
CA GLU A 150 8.98 -2.45 4.90
C GLU A 150 9.05 -1.77 3.53
N LYS A 151 9.06 -0.43 3.47
CA LYS A 151 9.04 0.32 2.21
C LYS A 151 10.15 1.35 2.18
N GLU A 152 10.88 1.38 1.08
CA GLU A 152 12.09 2.17 0.92
C GLU A 152 11.82 3.69 0.94
N ASP A 153 10.77 4.15 0.27
CA ASP A 153 10.37 5.57 0.25
C ASP A 153 9.45 5.96 1.41
N GLY A 154 9.08 4.99 2.24
CA GLY A 154 8.13 5.15 3.34
C GLY A 154 6.71 5.50 2.91
N MET A 155 6.38 5.54 1.62
CA MET A 155 5.05 5.93 1.17
C MET A 155 4.08 4.74 1.14
N LEU A 156 2.79 5.02 1.16
CA LEU A 156 1.79 4.00 0.87
C LEU A 156 1.88 3.62 -0.62
N SER A 157 1.79 2.33 -0.89
CA SER A 157 1.69 1.76 -2.23
C SER A 157 0.45 2.33 -2.88
N LYS A 158 0.62 2.85 -4.07
CA LYS A 158 -0.42 3.51 -4.83
C LYS A 158 -0.48 2.88 -6.20
N LEU A 159 -1.70 2.66 -6.69
CA LEU A 159 -1.91 2.31 -8.08
C LEU A 159 -2.27 3.60 -8.81
N CYS A 160 -1.49 4.01 -9.80
CA CYS A 160 -1.74 5.24 -10.54
C CYS A 160 -2.04 4.93 -12.00
N HIS A 161 -3.11 5.51 -12.52
CA HIS A 161 -3.42 5.54 -13.94
C HIS A 161 -3.59 6.99 -14.39
N ASN A 162 -2.65 7.48 -15.20
CA ASN A 162 -2.52 8.89 -15.55
C ASN A 162 -2.42 9.76 -14.27
N GLU A 163 -3.27 10.77 -14.11
CA GLU A 163 -3.30 11.63 -12.92
C GLU A 163 -4.11 11.07 -11.74
N ILE A 164 -4.78 9.92 -11.94
CA ILE A 164 -5.68 9.33 -10.94
C ILE A 164 -4.94 8.22 -10.22
N CYS A 165 -4.74 8.39 -8.91
CA CYS A 165 -4.16 7.35 -8.07
C CYS A 165 -5.19 6.84 -7.04
N GLY A 166 -5.17 5.53 -6.82
CA GLY A 166 -5.86 4.82 -5.76
C GLY A 166 -4.86 4.23 -4.76
N CYS A 167 -5.33 3.97 -3.55
CA CYS A 167 -4.54 3.26 -2.53
C CYS A 167 -4.43 1.78 -2.92
N ALA A 168 -3.22 1.21 -2.86
CA ALA A 168 -2.93 -0.19 -3.16
C ALA A 168 -2.32 -0.93 -1.95
N GLU A 169 -2.65 -0.47 -0.74
CA GLU A 169 -2.17 -1.05 0.53
C GLU A 169 -2.89 -2.33 0.94
N GLU A 170 -4.02 -2.60 0.30
CA GLU A 170 -4.86 -3.73 0.65
C GLU A 170 -4.37 -5.01 -0.02
N TYR A 171 -4.89 -6.14 0.43
CA TYR A 171 -4.55 -7.43 -0.14
C TYR A 171 -4.82 -7.46 -1.66
N CYS A 172 -3.96 -8.16 -2.39
CA CYS A 172 -3.97 -8.19 -3.84
C CYS A 172 -5.27 -8.69 -4.46
N PHE A 173 -5.86 -9.71 -3.85
CA PHE A 173 -7.14 -10.31 -4.20
C PHE A 173 -7.55 -11.26 -3.08
N THR A 174 -8.80 -11.69 -3.09
CA THR A 174 -9.27 -12.71 -2.16
C THR A 174 -8.72 -14.08 -2.57
N HIS A 175 -7.57 -14.47 -2.00
CA HIS A 175 -7.04 -15.82 -2.14
C HIS A 175 -7.80 -16.75 -1.19
N GLN A 176 -8.43 -17.80 -1.71
CA GLN A 176 -9.00 -18.86 -0.88
C GLN A 176 -8.18 -20.12 -1.06
N SER A 177 -7.92 -20.82 0.03
CA SER A 177 -7.37 -22.16 -0.02
C SER A 177 -8.38 -23.05 -0.78
N ASP A 178 -7.97 -23.60 -1.92
CA ASP A 178 -8.80 -24.39 -2.84
C ASP A 178 -9.62 -25.50 -2.15
N ASP A 179 -9.18 -25.97 -0.99
CA ASP A 179 -9.81 -27.07 -0.26
C ASP A 179 -11.13 -26.72 0.47
N GLN A 180 -11.51 -25.44 0.61
CA GLN A 180 -12.64 -25.05 1.49
C GLN A 180 -13.80 -24.32 0.82
N VAL A 181 -13.77 -24.06 -0.49
CA VAL A 181 -14.84 -23.28 -1.14
C VAL A 181 -15.86 -24.20 -1.79
N THR A 182 -17.09 -24.22 -1.28
CA THR A 182 -18.19 -24.97 -1.91
C THR A 182 -18.80 -24.19 -3.10
N PRO A 183 -19.51 -24.85 -4.03
CA PRO A 183 -20.28 -24.16 -5.06
C PRO A 183 -21.27 -23.14 -4.47
N GLU A 184 -21.93 -23.50 -3.37
CA GLU A 184 -22.90 -22.66 -2.68
C GLU A 184 -22.25 -21.39 -2.10
N ASP A 185 -21.06 -21.52 -1.50
CA ASP A 185 -20.29 -20.37 -0.99
C ASP A 185 -19.93 -19.39 -2.11
N ARG A 186 -19.55 -19.90 -3.30
CA ARG A 186 -19.27 -19.05 -4.47
C ARG A 186 -20.53 -18.28 -4.89
N VAL A 187 -21.69 -18.94 -4.94
CA VAL A 187 -22.96 -18.28 -5.28
C VAL A 187 -23.30 -17.18 -4.28
N VAL A 188 -23.19 -17.46 -2.98
CA VAL A 188 -23.47 -16.47 -1.93
C VAL A 188 -22.56 -15.26 -2.10
N LYS A 189 -21.24 -15.47 -2.22
CA LYS A 189 -20.26 -14.39 -2.36
C LYS A 189 -20.41 -13.59 -3.65
N ALA A 190 -20.67 -14.25 -4.79
CA ALA A 190 -20.91 -13.57 -6.07
C ALA A 190 -22.24 -12.77 -6.10
N CYS A 191 -23.19 -13.13 -5.22
CA CYS A 191 -24.46 -12.44 -5.03
C CYS A 191 -24.44 -11.36 -3.93
N GLU A 192 -23.33 -11.19 -3.20
CA GLU A 192 -23.25 -10.18 -2.14
C GLU A 192 -23.51 -8.77 -2.67
N PRO A 193 -24.20 -7.90 -1.89
CA PRO A 193 -24.35 -6.50 -2.24
C PRO A 193 -22.98 -5.83 -2.37
N GLY A 194 -22.66 -5.39 -3.57
CA GLY A 194 -21.35 -4.80 -3.89
C GLY A 194 -20.67 -5.48 -5.07
N VAL A 195 -20.92 -6.77 -5.32
CA VAL A 195 -20.42 -7.45 -6.52
C VAL A 195 -21.19 -6.93 -7.74
N ASP A 196 -20.48 -6.29 -8.67
CA ASP A 196 -21.05 -5.66 -9.85
C ASP A 196 -21.09 -6.62 -11.04
N TYR A 197 -20.00 -7.34 -11.28
CA TYR A 197 -19.84 -8.21 -12.45
C TYR A 197 -19.32 -9.59 -12.09
N VAL A 198 -19.65 -10.61 -12.89
CA VAL A 198 -19.09 -11.98 -12.78
C VAL A 198 -18.86 -12.52 -14.19
N TYR A 199 -17.60 -12.83 -14.52
CA TYR A 199 -17.19 -13.23 -15.87
C TYR A 199 -16.33 -14.50 -15.86
N LYS A 200 -16.47 -15.32 -16.91
CA LYS A 200 -15.41 -16.26 -17.33
C LYS A 200 -14.54 -15.53 -18.35
N THR A 201 -13.25 -15.45 -18.10
CA THR A 201 -12.28 -14.73 -18.93
C THR A 201 -11.17 -15.65 -19.43
N LEU A 202 -10.50 -15.27 -20.51
CA LEU A 202 -9.28 -15.90 -21.02
C LEU A 202 -8.15 -14.87 -20.96
N LEU A 203 -7.03 -15.19 -20.31
CA LEU A 203 -5.87 -14.31 -20.32
C LEU A 203 -5.11 -14.45 -21.64
N LEU A 204 -5.10 -13.41 -22.47
CA LEU A 204 -4.36 -13.41 -23.74
C LEU A 204 -2.87 -13.16 -23.55
N ARG A 205 -2.53 -12.07 -22.84
CA ARG A 205 -1.16 -11.63 -22.63
C ARG A 205 -1.03 -10.74 -21.41
N LYS A 206 0.20 -10.59 -20.92
CA LYS A 206 0.56 -9.69 -19.83
C LYS A 206 1.50 -8.59 -20.30
N GLU A 207 1.23 -7.37 -19.86
CA GLU A 207 2.07 -6.19 -20.07
C GLU A 207 2.59 -5.77 -18.69
N LEU A 208 3.84 -6.14 -18.36
CA LEU A 208 4.44 -5.87 -17.06
C LEU A 208 5.05 -4.46 -17.02
N SER A 209 4.90 -3.75 -15.90
CA SER A 209 5.53 -2.44 -15.66
C SER A 209 6.19 -2.38 -14.28
N ASP A 210 6.78 -1.23 -13.96
CA ASP A 210 7.41 -0.94 -12.68
C ASP A 210 6.37 -0.59 -11.60
N ASP A 211 5.26 0.04 -11.99
CA ASP A 211 4.19 0.44 -11.05
C ASP A 211 3.05 -0.60 -10.97
N TYR A 212 2.64 -1.14 -12.12
CA TYR A 212 1.51 -2.07 -12.24
C TYR A 212 1.59 -2.98 -13.45
N ASP A 213 0.93 -4.12 -13.36
CA ASP A 213 0.81 -5.07 -14.45
C ASP A 213 -0.57 -4.98 -15.09
N GLU A 214 -0.61 -4.96 -16.42
CA GLU A 214 -1.84 -5.08 -17.18
C GLU A 214 -2.00 -6.52 -17.71
N TYR A 215 -3.15 -7.10 -17.45
CA TYR A 215 -3.59 -8.41 -17.90
C TYR A 215 -4.67 -8.21 -18.95
N ILE A 216 -4.34 -8.45 -20.22
CA ILE A 216 -5.30 -8.32 -21.32
C ILE A 216 -6.11 -9.60 -21.39
N MET A 217 -7.37 -9.50 -21.02
CA MET A 217 -8.29 -10.62 -20.93
C MET A 217 -9.43 -10.49 -21.94
N VAL A 218 -9.86 -11.63 -22.48
CA VAL A 218 -11.05 -11.72 -23.32
C VAL A 218 -12.21 -12.22 -22.48
N ILE A 219 -13.33 -11.50 -22.49
CA ILE A 219 -14.56 -11.92 -21.83
C ILE A 219 -15.17 -13.08 -22.63
N LYS A 220 -15.06 -14.31 -22.12
CA LYS A 220 -15.60 -15.51 -22.79
C LYS A 220 -17.06 -15.72 -22.48
N GLN A 221 -17.45 -15.55 -21.21
CA GLN A 221 -18.84 -15.69 -20.79
C GLN A 221 -19.19 -14.63 -19.75
N ILE A 222 -20.39 -14.07 -19.89
CA ILE A 222 -20.98 -13.13 -18.95
C ILE A 222 -21.95 -13.90 -18.07
N ILE A 223 -21.57 -14.14 -16.81
CA ILE A 223 -22.43 -14.83 -15.83
C ILE A 223 -23.35 -13.81 -15.18
N LYS A 224 -22.79 -12.68 -14.71
CA LYS A 224 -23.54 -11.53 -14.18
C LYS A 224 -23.10 -10.27 -14.91
N SER A 225 -24.06 -9.58 -15.51
CA SER A 225 -23.81 -8.28 -16.16
C SER A 225 -23.63 -7.19 -15.11
N GLY A 226 -22.57 -6.40 -15.27
CA GLY A 226 -22.29 -5.26 -14.39
C GLY A 226 -22.58 -3.91 -15.01
N THR A 227 -21.86 -2.92 -14.48
CA THR A 227 -21.89 -1.52 -14.91
C THR A 227 -21.28 -1.36 -16.30
N ASP A 228 -20.17 -2.05 -16.61
CA ASP A 228 -19.62 -2.10 -17.97
C ASP A 228 -20.49 -3.01 -18.86
N LYS A 229 -20.99 -2.45 -19.97
CA LYS A 229 -21.83 -3.15 -20.96
C LYS A 229 -20.93 -3.87 -21.97
N VAL A 230 -20.23 -4.89 -21.48
CA VAL A 230 -19.36 -5.76 -22.29
C VAL A 230 -20.17 -6.79 -23.08
N GLN A 231 -19.61 -7.25 -24.20
CA GLN A 231 -20.09 -8.40 -24.96
C GLN A 231 -19.06 -9.54 -24.92
N PRO A 232 -19.47 -10.80 -25.15
CA PRO A 232 -18.53 -11.91 -25.32
C PRO A 232 -17.52 -11.61 -26.44
N GLU A 233 -16.31 -12.13 -26.28
CA GLU A 233 -15.14 -11.95 -27.15
C GLU A 233 -14.54 -10.53 -27.15
N GLN A 234 -15.04 -9.61 -26.32
CA GLN A 234 -14.39 -8.31 -26.13
C GLN A 234 -13.16 -8.41 -25.23
N GLU A 235 -12.12 -7.66 -25.58
CA GLU A 235 -10.94 -7.46 -24.75
C GLU A 235 -11.19 -6.42 -23.66
N ARG A 236 -10.69 -6.71 -22.46
CA ARG A 236 -10.63 -5.80 -21.31
C ARG A 236 -9.30 -5.90 -20.61
N ARG A 237 -8.86 -4.78 -20.05
CA ARG A 237 -7.61 -4.66 -19.32
C ARG A 237 -7.90 -4.78 -17.82
N PHE A 238 -7.32 -5.79 -17.19
CA PHE A 238 -7.29 -5.93 -15.75
C PHE A 238 -5.94 -5.44 -15.24
N ILE A 239 -5.92 -4.62 -14.19
CA ILE A 239 -4.70 -4.01 -13.65
C ILE A 239 -4.47 -4.53 -12.23
N SER A 240 -3.24 -4.92 -11.91
CA SER A 240 -2.84 -5.24 -10.53
C SER A 240 -1.52 -4.56 -10.20
N HIS A 241 -1.34 -4.16 -8.93
CA HIS A 241 -0.10 -3.54 -8.46
C HIS A 241 1.08 -4.53 -8.54
N VAL A 242 2.31 -4.05 -8.80
CA VAL A 242 3.49 -4.92 -8.97
C VAL A 242 3.74 -5.86 -7.78
N ASN A 243 3.46 -5.40 -6.55
CA ASN A 243 3.55 -6.19 -5.32
C ASN A 243 2.69 -7.47 -5.34
N CYS A 244 1.66 -7.51 -6.20
CA CYS A 244 0.74 -8.63 -6.33
C CYS A 244 1.16 -9.68 -7.36
N ARG A 245 2.21 -9.41 -8.14
CA ARG A 245 2.72 -10.31 -9.18
C ARG A 245 3.04 -11.70 -8.64
N ALA A 246 3.65 -11.77 -7.44
CA ALA A 246 4.02 -13.03 -6.80
C ALA A 246 2.82 -13.85 -6.30
N SER A 247 1.71 -13.19 -5.95
CA SER A 247 0.50 -13.87 -5.45
C SER A 247 -0.43 -14.29 -6.59
N LEU A 248 -0.58 -13.47 -7.63
CA LEU A 248 -1.58 -13.67 -8.67
C LEU A 248 -1.23 -14.84 -9.62
N LYS A 249 0.05 -14.98 -9.98
CA LYS A 249 0.63 -16.06 -10.82
C LYS A 249 -0.26 -16.54 -11.99
N MET A 250 -1.04 -15.66 -12.60
CA MET A 250 -1.86 -16.01 -13.76
C MET A 250 -0.98 -16.52 -14.90
N GLN A 251 -1.54 -17.28 -15.83
CA GLN A 251 -0.83 -17.88 -16.96
C GLN A 251 -1.56 -17.51 -18.26
N GLU A 252 -0.79 -17.11 -19.26
CA GLU A 252 -1.33 -16.80 -20.58
C GLU A 252 -1.94 -18.06 -21.20
N GLY A 253 -3.06 -17.91 -21.89
CA GLY A 253 -3.82 -19.02 -22.48
C GLY A 253 -4.72 -19.79 -21.51
N LYS A 254 -4.74 -19.43 -20.21
CA LYS A 254 -5.64 -20.04 -19.21
C LYS A 254 -6.90 -19.21 -18.99
N HIS A 255 -7.96 -19.88 -18.56
CA HIS A 255 -9.22 -19.25 -18.21
C HIS A 255 -9.32 -18.96 -16.71
N TYR A 256 -10.04 -17.89 -16.37
CA TYR A 256 -10.22 -17.45 -15.00
C TYR A 256 -11.67 -17.03 -14.75
N LEU A 257 -12.21 -17.43 -13.60
CA LEU A 257 -13.41 -16.86 -13.02
C LEU A 257 -13.04 -15.58 -12.28
N ILE A 258 -13.65 -14.46 -12.67
CA ILE A 258 -13.37 -13.16 -12.07
C ILE A 258 -14.65 -12.43 -11.74
N TRP A 259 -14.75 -11.91 -10.53
CA TRP A 259 -15.80 -10.97 -10.12
C TRP A 259 -15.25 -9.90 -9.20
N GLY A 260 -15.94 -8.77 -9.14
CA GLY A 260 -15.51 -7.67 -8.29
C GLY A 260 -16.54 -6.55 -8.22
N PRO A 261 -16.25 -5.50 -7.43
CA PRO A 261 -17.15 -4.38 -7.25
C PRO A 261 -17.04 -3.34 -8.36
N SER A 262 -18.08 -2.50 -8.49
CA SER A 262 -18.08 -1.38 -9.45
C SER A 262 -17.12 -0.26 -9.06
N SER A 263 -16.68 -0.21 -7.80
CA SER A 263 -15.69 0.74 -7.32
C SER A 263 -14.31 0.54 -7.93
N ASP A 264 -14.02 -0.68 -8.40
CA ASP A 264 -12.73 -1.07 -8.99
C ASP A 264 -12.71 -0.87 -10.52
N LEU A 265 -13.75 -0.26 -11.08
CA LEU A 265 -13.84 0.10 -12.49
C LEU A 265 -13.27 1.51 -12.70
N TRP A 266 -12.20 1.61 -13.49
CA TRP A 266 -11.55 2.88 -13.83
C TRP A 266 -11.65 3.20 -15.31
N GLY A 267 -11.61 4.48 -15.66
CA GLY A 267 -11.62 4.94 -17.05
C GLY A 267 -12.98 5.41 -17.55
N GLU A 268 -13.04 5.71 -18.84
CA GLU A 268 -14.25 6.18 -19.52
C GLU A 268 -15.06 5.01 -20.09
N LYS A 269 -16.34 5.26 -20.42
CA LYS A 269 -17.31 4.22 -20.83
C LYS A 269 -16.86 3.29 -21.97
N SER A 270 -15.94 3.71 -22.83
CA SER A 270 -15.42 2.91 -23.95
C SER A 270 -14.11 2.17 -23.65
N ASN A 271 -13.44 2.49 -22.54
CA ASN A 271 -12.14 1.93 -22.18
C ASN A 271 -12.05 1.71 -20.67
N ILE A 272 -13.06 1.01 -20.12
CA ILE A 272 -13.10 0.64 -18.71
C ILE A 272 -11.99 -0.39 -18.46
N LYS A 273 -11.19 -0.11 -17.42
CA LYS A 273 -10.18 -1.01 -16.88
C LYS A 273 -10.65 -1.52 -15.52
N TYR A 274 -10.31 -2.75 -15.22
CA TYR A 274 -10.71 -3.45 -14.00
C TYR A 274 -9.53 -3.54 -13.05
N ILE A 275 -9.63 -3.03 -11.83
CA ILE A 275 -8.57 -3.20 -10.83
C ILE A 275 -8.77 -4.52 -10.12
N ILE A 276 -7.68 -5.30 -10.03
CA ILE A 276 -7.61 -6.49 -9.18
C ILE A 276 -7.12 -6.03 -7.81
N GLY A 277 -8.06 -5.84 -6.89
CA GLY A 277 -7.82 -5.48 -5.48
C GLY A 277 -8.42 -6.50 -4.51
N LYS A 278 -8.45 -6.16 -3.21
CA LYS A 278 -8.85 -7.11 -2.14
C LYS A 278 -10.22 -7.76 -2.33
N ASP A 279 -11.17 -7.02 -2.89
CA ASP A 279 -12.57 -7.42 -3.07
C ASP A 279 -12.80 -8.07 -4.44
N THR A 280 -11.73 -8.19 -5.25
CA THR A 280 -11.74 -8.94 -6.50
C THR A 280 -11.49 -10.41 -6.21
N TRP A 281 -12.35 -11.26 -6.75
CA TRP A 281 -12.15 -12.70 -6.79
C TRP A 281 -11.47 -13.09 -8.09
N VAL A 282 -10.46 -13.95 -7.98
CA VAL A 282 -9.79 -14.56 -9.12
C VAL A 282 -9.59 -16.03 -8.81
N GLU A 283 -10.07 -16.90 -9.70
CA GLU A 283 -9.92 -18.34 -9.58
C GLU A 283 -9.64 -18.96 -10.94
N LEU A 284 -8.73 -19.93 -11.00
CA LEU A 284 -8.42 -20.65 -12.24
C LEU A 284 -9.65 -21.45 -12.67
N TRP A 285 -10.01 -21.36 -13.95
CA TRP A 285 -11.06 -22.17 -14.55
C TRP A 285 -10.40 -23.16 -15.52
N PRO A 286 -10.22 -24.44 -15.13
CA PRO A 286 -9.57 -25.42 -16.00
C PRO A 286 -10.37 -25.68 -17.28
N GLU A 287 -9.65 -25.95 -18.38
CA GLU A 287 -10.26 -26.32 -19.65
C GLU A 287 -10.69 -27.80 -19.69
N ALA A 288 -11.46 -28.17 -20.72
CA ALA A 288 -12.13 -29.47 -20.78
C ALA A 288 -11.17 -30.68 -20.77
N ASP A 289 -9.97 -30.50 -21.32
CA ASP A 289 -8.87 -31.46 -21.28
C ASP A 289 -8.23 -31.54 -19.90
N GLU A 290 -8.00 -30.41 -19.22
CA GLU A 290 -7.47 -30.35 -17.86
C GLU A 290 -8.42 -30.92 -16.81
N CYS A 291 -9.73 -30.87 -17.07
CA CYS A 291 -10.74 -31.49 -16.21
C CYS A 291 -10.69 -33.03 -16.22
N GLN A 292 -9.89 -33.66 -17.10
CA GLN A 292 -9.66 -35.11 -17.06
C GLN A 292 -8.71 -35.54 -15.95
N ASP A 293 -7.90 -34.61 -15.44
CA ASP A 293 -6.98 -34.87 -14.32
C ASP A 293 -7.76 -34.99 -13.01
N ASP A 294 -7.41 -35.98 -12.19
CA ASP A 294 -8.11 -36.26 -10.93
C ASP A 294 -8.10 -35.06 -9.97
N GLU A 295 -7.05 -34.24 -10.03
CA GLU A 295 -6.89 -33.02 -9.24
C GLU A 295 -7.94 -31.96 -9.60
N ASN A 296 -8.29 -31.82 -10.88
CA ASN A 296 -9.20 -30.77 -11.38
C ASN A 296 -10.66 -31.20 -11.49
N LYS A 297 -10.96 -32.52 -11.47
CA LYS A 297 -12.32 -33.06 -11.62
C LYS A 297 -13.34 -32.48 -10.65
N LYS A 298 -12.92 -32.20 -9.41
CA LYS A 298 -13.80 -31.58 -8.41
C LYS A 298 -14.07 -30.12 -8.77
N LEU A 299 -13.02 -29.33 -8.96
CA LEU A 299 -13.10 -27.91 -9.31
C LEU A 299 -13.97 -27.67 -10.56
N CYS A 300 -13.77 -28.44 -11.63
CA CYS A 300 -14.56 -28.30 -12.85
C CYS A 300 -16.06 -28.55 -12.63
N ARG A 301 -16.42 -29.56 -11.82
CA ARG A 301 -17.82 -29.84 -11.47
C ARG A 301 -18.42 -28.71 -10.63
N ASP A 302 -17.65 -28.22 -9.66
CA ASP A 302 -18.07 -27.17 -8.75
C ASP A 302 -18.31 -25.84 -9.50
N LEU A 303 -17.40 -25.45 -10.39
CA LEU A 303 -17.53 -24.25 -11.23
C LEU A 303 -18.68 -24.37 -12.24
N ALA A 304 -18.93 -25.55 -12.79
CA ALA A 304 -20.07 -25.79 -13.68
C ALA A 304 -21.41 -25.64 -12.92
N SER A 305 -21.50 -26.23 -11.72
CA SER A 305 -22.67 -26.10 -10.83
C SER A 305 -22.91 -24.65 -10.40
N PHE A 306 -21.85 -23.93 -10.04
CA PHE A 306 -21.90 -22.51 -9.73
C PHE A 306 -22.49 -21.70 -10.90
N ARG A 307 -21.99 -21.93 -12.12
CA ARG A 307 -22.48 -21.23 -13.32
C ARG A 307 -23.97 -21.45 -13.55
N GLU A 308 -24.42 -22.70 -13.49
CA GLU A 308 -25.83 -23.04 -13.69
C GLU A 308 -26.72 -22.37 -12.63
N SER A 309 -26.30 -22.43 -11.38
CA SER A 309 -27.00 -21.79 -10.25
C SER A 309 -27.10 -20.27 -10.43
N MET A 310 -26.00 -19.61 -10.81
CA MET A 310 -25.99 -18.15 -11.03
C MET A 310 -26.89 -17.72 -12.18
N ILE A 311 -26.92 -18.49 -13.29
CA ILE A 311 -27.80 -18.19 -14.42
C ILE A 311 -29.27 -18.29 -13.99
N HIS A 312 -29.64 -19.27 -13.17
CA HIS A 312 -31.00 -19.40 -12.65
C HIS A 312 -31.43 -18.27 -11.71
N ILE A 313 -30.49 -17.70 -10.94
CA ILE A 313 -30.78 -16.61 -9.99
C ILE A 313 -30.97 -15.26 -10.68
N LEU A 314 -30.34 -15.07 -11.85
CA LEU A 314 -30.33 -13.80 -12.57
C LEU A 314 -31.45 -13.65 -13.61
N ILE A 315 -32.21 -14.71 -13.87
CA ILE A 315 -33.42 -14.73 -14.71
C ILE A 315 -34.64 -14.47 -13.84
#